data_AF-A0AAV2PMA4-F1
#
_entry.id   AF-A0AAV2PMA4-F1
#
_cell.length_a   1.000
_cell.length_b   1.000
_cell.length_c   1.000
_cell.angle_alpha   90.00
_cell.angle_beta   90.00
_cell.angle_gamma   90.00
#
_symmetry.space_group_name_H-M   'P 1'
#
loop_
_entity.id
_entity.type
_entity.pdbx_description
1 polymer ?
#
loop_
_entity_poly.entity_id
_entity_poly.type
_entity_poly.pdbx_seq_one_letter_code
_entity_poly.pdbx_strand_id
1 'polypeptide(L)'
;MGDELSMKKMAPYLQPLHINKLLEINTYMQFSYNITMNFSGVGIVGGAERGSDGSWDYTCIQLDIFSTRLQLKDGYEFSEEACLFCDVTSSSFLAETRVLYDIPYDSNLPKNAQSIDWALRLQKQGVLSMNCPDVMFHVSRNIQVQEQNYEQEHSCITKQEKKEARAQLWIVKRQYRKLAQKWELNYIHFSNGTQIEYNCREIHFDCGALARVGKNMLPPCCMKIKNKMLNTIDLISKEHRIPYEISCGTLLGALKFKEGLPWDFDDDAYYRNLDVFIFMKNKQRMRRLGLSPQYSDEKSQFDPSAKSKYIYINAQGGFLMDLWGLKDLPSKGNEENLSPLPENIVCFQHGHIAMPVGLALSIHSNMSAYMKRTHPTPCYLLSMVRVGINWVPAPWNPGRAAIVKYGENLFRHEPHWRYSGADYIKWPNCSVLGHHTCLDLHPLDGSLSFI
;
A
#
# COMPACT_ATOMS: atom_id res chain seq x y z
N MET A 1 -19.56 -41.75 20.38
CA MET A 1 -20.46 -40.58 20.22
C MET A 1 -20.16 -40.04 18.84
N GLY A 2 -21.05 -40.29 17.88
CA GLY A 2 -20.81 -39.97 16.47
C GLY A 2 -20.90 -38.46 16.23
N ASP A 3 -19.88 -37.92 15.56
CA ASP A 3 -19.93 -36.57 14.99
C ASP A 3 -20.91 -36.59 13.81
N GLU A 4 -22.13 -36.09 14.03
CA GLU A 4 -23.16 -35.96 12.99
C GLU A 4 -22.78 -34.80 12.05
N LEU A 5 -22.65 -35.06 10.74
CA LEU A 5 -22.48 -34.03 9.71
C LEU A 5 -23.75 -33.19 9.58
N SER A 6 -23.64 -31.85 9.67
CA SER A 6 -24.79 -30.94 9.55
C SER A 6 -24.87 -30.31 8.15
N MET A 7 -26.00 -30.48 7.46
CA MET A 7 -26.35 -29.66 6.29
C MET A 7 -26.97 -28.33 6.74
N LYS A 8 -26.34 -27.19 6.43
CA LYS A 8 -26.98 -25.86 6.56
C LYS A 8 -27.31 -25.25 5.20
N LYS A 9 -28.54 -24.74 5.07
CA LYS A 9 -29.01 -23.88 3.96
C LYS A 9 -29.26 -22.45 4.47
N MET A 10 -28.91 -21.43 3.69
CA MET A 10 -29.36 -20.03 3.86
C MET A 10 -29.66 -19.47 2.45
N ALA A 11 -30.77 -18.84 2.05
CA ALA A 11 -32.07 -18.41 2.61
C ALA A 11 -33.05 -18.11 1.41
N PRO A 12 -34.17 -17.36 1.61
CA PRO A 12 -35.55 -17.80 1.79
C PRO A 12 -36.32 -18.05 0.46
N TYR A 13 -36.08 -19.15 -0.22
CA TYR A 13 -37.05 -19.68 -1.17
C TYR A 13 -36.94 -21.20 -1.10
N LEU A 14 -37.99 -21.88 -0.63
CA LEU A 14 -38.58 -23.05 -1.29
C LEU A 14 -39.47 -23.89 -0.37
N GLN A 15 -40.53 -24.35 -1.03
CA GLN A 15 -41.53 -25.34 -0.66
C GLN A 15 -40.97 -26.73 -0.29
N PRO A 16 -41.81 -27.64 0.25
CA PRO A 16 -41.39 -28.94 0.74
C PRO A 16 -40.80 -29.81 -0.37
N LEU A 17 -39.69 -30.50 -0.08
CA LEU A 17 -39.07 -31.47 -0.99
C LEU A 17 -39.83 -32.79 -0.95
N HIS A 18 -40.28 -33.26 -2.11
CA HIS A 18 -40.90 -34.57 -2.34
C HIS A 18 -39.93 -35.74 -2.13
N ILE A 19 -40.49 -36.86 -1.67
CA ILE A 19 -39.86 -38.07 -1.11
C ILE A 19 -38.82 -38.78 -2.02
N ASN A 20 -38.78 -38.50 -3.33
CA ASN A 20 -37.82 -39.14 -4.25
C ASN A 20 -36.39 -38.55 -4.23
N LYS A 21 -36.13 -37.48 -3.46
CA LYS A 21 -34.80 -36.83 -3.34
C LYS A 21 -33.90 -37.39 -2.22
N LEU A 22 -34.36 -38.35 -1.43
CA LEU A 22 -33.61 -38.89 -0.28
C LEU A 22 -32.49 -39.87 -0.67
N LEU A 23 -32.58 -40.53 -1.83
CA LEU A 23 -31.57 -41.50 -2.29
C LEU A 23 -30.28 -40.85 -2.79
N GLU A 24 -30.38 -39.75 -3.56
CA GLU A 24 -29.20 -39.02 -4.05
C GLU A 24 -28.41 -38.36 -2.89
N ILE A 25 -29.11 -37.83 -1.88
CA ILE A 25 -28.48 -37.22 -0.70
C ILE A 25 -27.60 -38.22 0.07
N ASN A 26 -28.00 -39.50 0.14
CA ASN A 26 -27.23 -40.52 0.84
C ASN A 26 -25.90 -40.83 0.14
N THR A 27 -25.87 -40.93 -1.19
CA THR A 27 -24.63 -41.21 -1.93
C THR A 27 -23.66 -40.03 -1.87
N TYR A 28 -24.15 -38.79 -1.96
CA TYR A 28 -23.30 -37.60 -1.83
C TYR A 28 -22.75 -37.42 -0.42
N MET A 29 -23.57 -37.62 0.62
CA MET A 29 -23.08 -37.57 2.00
C MET A 29 -22.03 -38.65 2.26
N GLN A 30 -22.19 -39.86 1.71
CA GLN A 30 -21.19 -40.92 1.79
C GLN A 30 -19.90 -40.57 1.04
N PHE A 31 -19.98 -40.02 -0.17
CA PHE A 31 -18.81 -39.59 -0.94
C PHE A 31 -18.02 -38.47 -0.23
N SER A 32 -18.70 -37.40 0.19
CA SER A 32 -18.06 -36.31 0.91
C SER A 32 -17.52 -36.74 2.28
N TYR A 33 -18.21 -37.65 2.99
CA TYR A 33 -17.70 -38.24 4.23
C TYR A 33 -16.43 -39.06 4.00
N ASN A 34 -16.39 -39.87 2.95
CA ASN A 34 -15.20 -40.64 2.59
C ASN A 34 -14.02 -39.72 2.25
N ILE A 35 -14.27 -38.60 1.57
CA ILE A 35 -13.24 -37.58 1.30
C ILE A 35 -12.70 -36.97 2.59
N THR A 36 -13.56 -36.49 3.49
CA THR A 36 -13.11 -35.89 4.76
C THR A 36 -12.38 -36.90 5.65
N MET A 37 -12.70 -38.20 5.54
CA MET A 37 -11.98 -39.27 6.23
C MET A 37 -10.64 -39.64 5.58
N ASN A 38 -10.53 -39.55 4.25
CA ASN A 38 -9.33 -39.90 3.50
C ASN A 38 -8.30 -38.77 3.47
N PHE A 39 -8.73 -37.50 3.55
CA PHE A 39 -7.87 -36.33 3.53
C PHE A 39 -7.83 -35.63 4.88
N SER A 40 -6.74 -35.84 5.64
CA SER A 40 -6.55 -35.17 6.92
C SER A 40 -6.54 -33.66 6.75
N GLY A 41 -7.42 -32.96 7.47
CA GLY A 41 -7.51 -31.50 7.48
C GLY A 41 -8.55 -30.91 6.54
N VAL A 42 -9.22 -31.70 5.69
CA VAL A 42 -10.36 -31.23 4.89
C VAL A 42 -11.61 -31.18 5.76
N GLY A 43 -12.04 -29.97 6.09
CA GLY A 43 -13.24 -29.75 6.88
C GLY A 43 -14.48 -29.36 6.06
N ILE A 44 -14.32 -29.04 4.78
CA ILE A 44 -15.38 -28.50 3.92
C ILE A 44 -15.28 -29.08 2.51
N VAL A 45 -16.41 -29.55 2.00
CA VAL A 45 -16.56 -30.10 0.65
C VAL A 45 -17.78 -29.45 -0.02
N GLY A 46 -17.54 -28.58 -0.99
CA GLY A 46 -18.58 -28.01 -1.85
C GLY A 46 -18.80 -28.82 -3.12
N GLY A 47 -19.81 -28.43 -3.89
CA GLY A 47 -20.07 -29.02 -5.21
C GLY A 47 -20.62 -28.04 -6.23
N ALA A 48 -20.95 -28.54 -7.41
CA ALA A 48 -21.56 -27.76 -8.46
C ALA A 48 -23.06 -27.50 -8.19
N GLU A 49 -23.54 -26.35 -8.61
CA GLU A 49 -24.90 -25.89 -8.48
C GLU A 49 -25.53 -25.71 -9.85
N ARG A 50 -26.78 -26.12 -10.03
CA ARG A 50 -27.44 -25.95 -11.31
C ARG A 50 -27.71 -24.47 -11.59
N GLY A 51 -27.08 -23.94 -12.62
CA GLY A 51 -27.25 -22.59 -13.15
C GLY A 51 -28.62 -22.38 -13.79
N SER A 52 -28.97 -21.11 -14.04
CA SER A 52 -30.26 -20.73 -14.63
C SER A 52 -30.40 -21.10 -16.12
N ASP A 53 -29.28 -21.24 -16.81
CA ASP A 53 -29.18 -21.72 -18.19
C ASP A 53 -29.20 -23.26 -18.29
N GLY A 54 -29.29 -23.95 -17.14
CA GLY A 54 -29.28 -25.40 -17.03
C GLY A 54 -27.89 -26.02 -16.97
N SER A 55 -26.82 -25.21 -17.03
CA SER A 55 -25.44 -25.64 -16.80
C SER A 55 -25.18 -25.95 -15.32
N TRP A 56 -24.00 -26.50 -15.01
CA TRP A 56 -23.55 -26.75 -13.64
C TRP A 56 -22.39 -25.81 -13.33
N ASP A 57 -22.65 -24.85 -12.46
CA ASP A 57 -21.69 -23.84 -12.04
C ASP A 57 -21.03 -24.27 -10.73
N TYR A 58 -19.73 -24.07 -10.59
CA TYR A 58 -19.04 -24.25 -9.32
C TYR A 58 -18.20 -23.02 -8.98
N THR A 59 -18.01 -22.75 -7.69
CA THR A 59 -17.10 -21.70 -7.21
C THR A 59 -15.87 -22.34 -6.61
N CYS A 60 -14.71 -21.90 -7.07
CA CYS A 60 -13.42 -22.24 -6.49
C CYS A 60 -12.52 -21.01 -6.61
N ILE A 61 -12.23 -20.38 -5.46
CA ILE A 61 -11.45 -19.14 -5.39
C ILE A 61 -10.33 -19.33 -4.37
N GLN A 62 -9.12 -18.93 -4.77
CA GLN A 62 -7.97 -18.83 -3.89
C GLN A 62 -7.89 -17.44 -3.26
N LEU A 63 -7.61 -17.38 -1.96
CA LEU A 63 -7.42 -16.18 -1.17
C LEU A 63 -5.95 -16.06 -0.77
N ASP A 64 -5.34 -14.96 -1.17
CA ASP A 64 -3.96 -14.63 -0.87
C ASP A 64 -3.91 -13.30 -0.12
N ILE A 65 -3.45 -13.32 1.13
CA ILE A 65 -3.30 -12.12 1.96
C ILE A 65 -1.82 -11.79 2.08
N PHE A 66 -1.42 -10.65 1.52
CA PHE A 66 -0.05 -10.17 1.60
C PHE A 66 -0.04 -8.73 2.12
N SER A 67 0.53 -8.55 3.32
CA SER A 67 0.45 -7.28 4.03
C SER A 67 -1.01 -6.79 4.13
N THR A 68 -1.30 -5.55 3.74
CA THR A 68 -2.66 -4.97 3.76
C THR A 68 -3.46 -5.20 2.47
N ARG A 69 -3.11 -6.22 1.68
CA ARG A 69 -3.76 -6.56 0.41
C ARG A 69 -4.35 -7.95 0.48
N LEU A 70 -5.61 -8.07 0.08
CA LEU A 70 -6.27 -9.35 -0.19
C LEU A 70 -6.44 -9.52 -1.69
N GLN A 71 -6.00 -10.65 -2.23
CA GLN A 71 -6.19 -11.03 -3.62
C GLN A 71 -7.06 -12.29 -3.72
N LEU A 72 -8.11 -12.18 -4.53
CA LEU A 72 -8.97 -13.28 -4.95
C LEU A 72 -8.52 -13.71 -6.34
N LYS A 73 -8.28 -15.01 -6.52
CA LYS A 73 -7.92 -15.61 -7.80
C LYS A 73 -8.89 -16.74 -8.08
N ASP A 74 -9.54 -16.74 -9.24
CA ASP A 74 -10.39 -17.86 -9.64
C ASP A 74 -9.51 -19.08 -9.93
N GLY A 75 -9.97 -20.25 -9.51
CA GLY A 75 -9.27 -21.52 -9.68
C GLY A 75 -8.95 -22.22 -8.37
N TYR A 76 -7.99 -23.12 -8.44
CA TYR A 76 -7.63 -24.06 -7.38
C TYR A 76 -6.11 -24.20 -7.29
N GLU A 77 -5.62 -24.63 -6.13
CA GLU A 77 -4.18 -24.84 -5.92
C GLU A 77 -3.70 -26.15 -6.56
N PHE A 78 -4.42 -27.23 -6.28
CA PHE A 78 -4.23 -28.55 -6.86
C PHE A 78 -5.57 -29.30 -6.87
N SER A 79 -5.61 -30.45 -7.55
CA SER A 79 -6.79 -31.32 -7.63
C SER A 79 -6.45 -32.75 -7.26
N GLU A 80 -7.40 -33.42 -6.60
CA GLU A 80 -7.28 -34.82 -6.17
C GLU A 80 -8.67 -35.44 -6.04
N GLU A 81 -8.82 -36.72 -6.38
CA GLU A 81 -10.10 -37.47 -6.31
C GLU A 81 -11.29 -36.73 -6.96
N ALA A 82 -11.07 -36.14 -8.14
CA ALA A 82 -12.05 -35.34 -8.89
C ALA A 82 -12.54 -34.07 -8.18
N CYS A 83 -11.84 -33.64 -7.12
CA CYS A 83 -12.10 -32.40 -6.39
C CYS A 83 -10.96 -31.40 -6.56
N LEU A 84 -11.31 -30.12 -6.40
CA LEU A 84 -10.45 -28.96 -6.59
C LEU A 84 -10.22 -28.29 -5.24
N PHE A 85 -8.98 -28.12 -4.80
CA PHE A 85 -8.66 -27.50 -3.51
C PHE A 85 -8.62 -25.98 -3.64
N CYS A 86 -9.45 -25.30 -2.86
CA CYS A 86 -9.57 -23.84 -2.86
C CYS A 86 -10.16 -23.32 -1.56
N ASP A 87 -9.94 -22.03 -1.30
CA ASP A 87 -10.26 -21.40 -0.03
C ASP A 87 -11.73 -21.03 0.09
N VAL A 88 -12.36 -20.64 -1.03
CA VAL A 88 -13.80 -20.39 -1.11
C VAL A 88 -14.43 -21.35 -2.10
N THR A 89 -15.42 -22.09 -1.63
CA THR A 89 -16.21 -23.04 -2.42
C THR A 89 -17.63 -22.51 -2.72
N SER A 90 -18.44 -23.31 -3.43
CA SER A 90 -19.84 -22.98 -3.74
C SER A 90 -20.69 -22.76 -2.49
N SER A 91 -21.87 -22.15 -2.66
CA SER A 91 -22.79 -21.89 -1.54
C SER A 91 -23.43 -23.17 -0.97
N SER A 92 -23.48 -24.22 -1.78
CA SER A 92 -23.91 -25.57 -1.42
C SER A 92 -22.68 -26.41 -1.07
N PHE A 93 -22.52 -26.67 0.23
CA PHE A 93 -21.40 -27.44 0.75
C PHE A 93 -21.80 -28.28 1.96
N LEU A 94 -20.98 -29.29 2.22
CA LEU A 94 -20.94 -30.06 3.46
C LEU A 94 -19.73 -29.59 4.26
N ALA A 95 -19.90 -29.49 5.57
CA ALA A 95 -18.81 -29.14 6.47
C ALA A 95 -18.91 -29.97 7.74
N GLU A 96 -17.76 -30.25 8.35
CA GLU A 96 -17.73 -30.83 9.67
C GLU A 96 -18.47 -29.93 10.67
N THR A 97 -19.27 -30.55 11.53
CA THR A 97 -20.07 -29.80 12.51
C THR A 97 -19.20 -28.99 13.47
N ARG A 98 -18.02 -29.52 13.82
CA ARG A 98 -17.04 -28.81 14.65
C ARG A 98 -16.53 -27.55 13.96
N VAL A 99 -16.18 -27.61 12.68
CA VAL A 99 -15.77 -26.43 11.89
C VAL A 99 -16.83 -25.34 11.92
N LEU A 100 -18.11 -25.69 11.75
CA LEU A 100 -19.22 -24.72 11.80
C LEU A 100 -19.47 -24.14 13.19
N TYR A 101 -19.13 -24.89 14.25
CA TYR A 101 -19.31 -24.47 15.64
C TYR A 101 -18.14 -23.61 16.13
N ASP A 102 -16.91 -24.07 15.87
CA ASP A 102 -15.66 -23.45 16.32
C ASP A 102 -15.35 -22.19 15.51
N ILE A 103 -15.71 -22.18 14.22
CA ILE A 103 -15.43 -21.09 13.30
C ILE A 103 -16.77 -20.65 12.66
N PRO A 104 -17.69 -20.02 13.39
CA PRO A 104 -18.98 -19.63 12.82
C PRO A 104 -18.85 -18.44 11.85
N TYR A 105 -19.83 -18.23 10.97
CA TYR A 105 -19.90 -17.02 10.15
C TYR A 105 -20.07 -15.76 11.02
N ASP A 106 -19.41 -14.67 10.63
CA ASP A 106 -19.57 -13.38 11.30
C ASP A 106 -20.81 -12.65 10.75
N SER A 107 -21.92 -12.75 11.47
CA SER A 107 -23.19 -12.13 11.09
C SER A 107 -23.16 -10.60 11.05
N ASN A 108 -22.11 -9.96 11.58
CA ASN A 108 -21.97 -8.50 11.53
C ASN A 108 -21.48 -7.99 10.17
N LEU A 109 -20.93 -8.89 9.35
CA LEU A 109 -20.46 -8.58 7.99
C LEU A 109 -21.61 -8.65 6.98
N PRO A 110 -21.56 -7.85 5.89
CA PRO A 110 -22.49 -8.00 4.78
C PRO A 110 -22.38 -9.40 4.16
N LYS A 111 -23.49 -9.95 3.65
CA LYS A 111 -23.56 -11.34 3.14
C LYS A 111 -22.42 -11.71 2.19
N ASN A 112 -22.12 -10.85 1.21
CA ASN A 112 -21.06 -11.09 0.22
C ASN A 112 -19.65 -11.16 0.84
N ALA A 113 -19.44 -10.55 2.00
CA ALA A 113 -18.15 -10.55 2.70
C ALA A 113 -18.02 -11.70 3.73
N GLN A 114 -19.13 -12.35 4.10
CA GLN A 114 -19.13 -13.41 5.12
C GLN A 114 -18.36 -14.65 4.66
N SER A 115 -18.51 -15.06 3.40
CA SER A 115 -17.80 -16.22 2.82
C SER A 115 -16.29 -16.00 2.81
N ILE A 116 -15.84 -14.82 2.38
CA ILE A 116 -14.42 -14.46 2.35
C ILE A 116 -13.84 -14.39 3.77
N ASP A 117 -14.52 -13.72 4.70
CA ASP A 117 -14.08 -13.65 6.10
C ASP A 117 -13.95 -15.04 6.73
N TRP A 118 -14.92 -15.90 6.46
CA TRP A 118 -14.95 -17.25 6.98
C TRP A 118 -13.80 -18.09 6.42
N ALA A 119 -13.60 -18.06 5.09
CA ALA A 119 -12.49 -18.71 4.41
C ALA A 119 -11.12 -18.25 4.95
N LEU A 120 -10.92 -16.94 5.15
CA LEU A 120 -9.68 -16.42 5.75
C LEU A 120 -9.45 -16.95 7.18
N ARG A 121 -10.52 -17.16 7.97
CA ARG A 121 -10.41 -17.76 9.30
C ARG A 121 -10.14 -19.26 9.25
N LEU A 122 -10.72 -19.97 8.29
CA LEU A 122 -10.46 -21.39 8.04
C LEU A 122 -9.00 -21.63 7.68
N GLN A 123 -8.46 -20.85 6.73
CA GLN A 123 -7.04 -20.86 6.36
C GLN A 123 -6.14 -20.66 7.59
N LYS A 124 -6.44 -19.66 8.44
CA LYS A 124 -5.69 -19.40 9.68
C LYS A 124 -5.70 -20.55 10.67
N GLN A 125 -6.72 -21.42 10.63
CA GLN A 125 -6.85 -22.60 11.47
C GLN A 125 -6.35 -23.87 10.77
N GLY A 126 -5.81 -23.77 9.55
CA GLY A 126 -5.34 -24.91 8.77
C GLY A 126 -6.46 -25.84 8.29
N VAL A 127 -7.71 -25.36 8.23
CA VAL A 127 -8.83 -26.14 7.71
C VAL A 127 -8.86 -26.00 6.19
N LEU A 128 -8.72 -27.12 5.50
CA LEU A 128 -8.78 -27.20 4.05
C LEU A 128 -10.23 -27.26 3.56
N SER A 129 -10.45 -26.65 2.41
CA SER A 129 -11.71 -26.65 1.69
C SER A 129 -11.47 -27.13 0.26
N MET A 130 -12.47 -27.81 -0.30
CA MET A 130 -12.46 -28.23 -1.70
C MET A 130 -13.84 -28.07 -2.35
N ASN A 131 -13.86 -28.08 -3.67
CA ASN A 131 -15.06 -28.19 -4.48
C ASN A 131 -14.97 -29.44 -5.35
N CYS A 132 -15.98 -30.30 -5.31
CA CYS A 132 -16.08 -31.48 -6.16
C CYS A 132 -17.15 -31.22 -7.22
N PRO A 133 -16.79 -30.86 -8.47
CA PRO A 133 -17.77 -30.49 -9.51
C PRO A 133 -18.77 -31.61 -9.83
N ASP A 134 -18.38 -32.87 -9.63
CA ASP A 134 -19.24 -34.03 -9.83
C ASP A 134 -20.30 -34.20 -8.74
N VAL A 135 -20.18 -33.47 -7.62
CA VAL A 135 -21.20 -33.39 -6.57
C VAL A 135 -22.17 -32.27 -6.94
N MET A 136 -23.36 -32.66 -7.40
CA MET A 136 -24.30 -31.73 -8.05
C MET A 136 -25.52 -31.40 -7.16
N PHE A 137 -25.74 -30.10 -6.91
CA PHE A 137 -26.82 -29.57 -6.09
C PHE A 137 -27.91 -28.86 -6.91
N HIS A 138 -29.14 -29.33 -6.76
CA HIS A 138 -30.31 -28.60 -7.25
C HIS A 138 -30.72 -27.49 -6.28
N VAL A 139 -30.23 -26.28 -6.54
CA VAL A 139 -30.71 -25.04 -5.89
C VAL A 139 -31.83 -24.43 -6.72
N SER A 140 -33.04 -24.27 -6.15
CA SER A 140 -34.04 -23.43 -6.83
C SER A 140 -33.79 -21.97 -6.44
N ARG A 141 -33.27 -21.24 -7.41
CA ARG A 141 -33.20 -19.78 -7.36
C ARG A 141 -34.43 -19.26 -8.09
N ASN A 142 -35.25 -18.43 -7.44
CA ASN A 142 -36.24 -17.62 -8.15
C ASN A 142 -35.50 -16.59 -8.99
N ILE A 143 -35.81 -16.58 -10.29
CA ILE A 143 -34.96 -16.00 -11.33
C ILE A 143 -35.30 -14.50 -11.50
N GLN A 144 -34.30 -13.63 -11.30
CA GLN A 144 -34.17 -12.43 -12.11
C GLN A 144 -33.05 -12.69 -13.11
N VAL A 145 -33.40 -12.80 -14.38
CA VAL A 145 -32.43 -12.91 -15.48
C VAL A 145 -31.67 -11.59 -15.51
N GLN A 146 -30.39 -11.59 -15.12
CA GLN A 146 -29.49 -10.54 -15.57
C GLN A 146 -29.05 -10.93 -16.98
N GLU A 147 -29.44 -10.11 -17.95
CA GLU A 147 -28.96 -10.23 -19.32
C GLU A 147 -27.42 -10.20 -19.31
N GLN A 148 -26.83 -11.28 -19.83
CA GLN A 148 -25.42 -11.31 -20.15
C GLN A 148 -25.19 -10.31 -21.29
N ASN A 149 -24.73 -9.12 -20.93
CA ASN A 149 -24.14 -8.21 -21.91
C ASN A 149 -22.86 -8.86 -22.41
N TYR A 150 -22.90 -9.35 -23.65
CA TYR A 150 -21.72 -9.72 -24.41
C TYR A 150 -20.71 -8.56 -24.33
N GLU A 151 -19.47 -8.87 -23.96
CA GLU A 151 -18.34 -7.94 -24.05
C GLU A 151 -18.17 -7.54 -25.52
N GLN A 152 -18.80 -6.44 -25.91
CA GLN A 152 -18.38 -5.68 -27.07
C GLN A 152 -17.09 -4.96 -26.68
N GLU A 153 -16.02 -5.25 -27.41
CA GLU A 153 -14.79 -4.46 -27.38
C GLU A 153 -15.10 -3.02 -27.82
N HIS A 154 -15.53 -2.20 -26.86
CA HIS A 154 -15.69 -0.77 -27.05
C HIS A 154 -14.31 -0.12 -26.93
N SER A 155 -13.74 0.28 -28.07
CA SER A 155 -12.44 0.97 -28.12
C SER A 155 -12.46 2.38 -27.51
N CYS A 156 -13.60 2.86 -26.99
CA CYS A 156 -13.72 4.14 -26.30
C CYS A 156 -14.85 4.18 -25.25
N ILE A 157 -14.47 4.17 -23.97
CA ILE A 157 -15.40 4.33 -22.83
C ILE A 157 -15.94 5.77 -22.78
N THR A 158 -17.25 5.93 -22.87
CA THR A 158 -17.99 7.19 -22.76
C THR A 158 -17.94 7.78 -21.34
N LYS A 159 -18.29 9.06 -21.20
CA LYS A 159 -18.39 9.71 -19.87
C LYS A 159 -19.47 9.08 -18.98
N GLN A 160 -20.55 8.58 -19.58
CA GLN A 160 -21.67 7.98 -18.86
C GLN A 160 -21.27 6.61 -18.30
N GLU A 161 -20.65 5.76 -19.12
CA GLU A 161 -20.13 4.46 -18.69
C GLU A 161 -19.09 4.61 -17.57
N LYS A 162 -18.21 5.64 -17.63
CA LYS A 162 -17.29 5.94 -16.51
C LYS A 162 -18.02 6.31 -15.22
N LYS A 163 -19.15 7.01 -15.31
CA LYS A 163 -19.95 7.39 -14.14
C LYS A 163 -20.63 6.16 -13.52
N GLU A 164 -21.17 5.29 -14.37
CA GLU A 164 -21.80 4.03 -13.96
C GLU A 164 -20.79 3.06 -13.35
N ALA A 165 -19.63 2.85 -13.99
CA ALA A 165 -18.54 2.04 -13.45
C ALA A 165 -18.07 2.54 -12.07
N ARG A 166 -17.95 3.87 -11.89
CA ARG A 166 -17.65 4.45 -10.58
C ARG A 166 -18.73 4.16 -9.57
N ALA A 167 -20.01 4.29 -9.94
CA ALA A 167 -21.13 4.01 -9.04
C ALA A 167 -21.15 2.54 -8.61
N GLN A 168 -20.90 1.61 -9.54
CA GLN A 168 -20.79 0.19 -9.23
C GLN A 168 -19.61 -0.09 -8.29
N LEU A 169 -18.43 0.47 -8.58
CA LEU A 169 -17.26 0.35 -7.70
C LEU A 169 -17.55 0.84 -6.28
N TRP A 170 -18.31 1.94 -6.13
CA TRP A 170 -18.72 2.45 -4.82
C TRP A 170 -19.63 1.48 -4.06
N ILE A 171 -20.54 0.79 -4.75
CA ILE A 171 -21.42 -0.21 -4.13
C ILE A 171 -20.60 -1.38 -3.63
N VAL A 172 -19.71 -1.94 -4.46
CA VAL A 172 -18.83 -3.05 -4.09
C VAL A 172 -17.92 -2.63 -2.93
N LYS A 173 -17.30 -1.45 -3.01
CA LYS A 173 -16.48 -0.88 -1.93
C LYS A 173 -17.23 -0.79 -0.60
N ARG A 174 -18.53 -0.45 -0.62
CA ARG A 174 -19.34 -0.41 0.61
C ARG A 174 -19.62 -1.80 1.18
N GLN A 175 -19.83 -2.81 0.33
CA GLN A 175 -20.10 -4.19 0.75
C GLN A 175 -18.90 -4.82 1.47
N TYR A 176 -17.68 -4.52 1.05
CA TYR A 176 -16.48 -5.10 1.65
C TYR A 176 -15.80 -4.22 2.71
N ARG A 177 -16.35 -3.04 3.01
CA ARG A 177 -15.72 -2.10 3.96
C ARG A 177 -15.53 -2.70 5.36
N LYS A 178 -16.53 -3.42 5.88
CA LYS A 178 -16.42 -4.05 7.21
C LYS A 178 -15.40 -5.19 7.24
N LEU A 179 -15.26 -5.93 6.13
CA LEU A 179 -14.21 -6.93 5.97
C LEU A 179 -12.84 -6.25 5.99
N ALA A 180 -12.67 -5.18 5.20
CA ALA A 180 -11.44 -4.41 5.17
C ALA A 180 -11.08 -3.79 6.53
N GLN A 181 -12.08 -3.36 7.31
CA GLN A 181 -11.87 -2.91 8.70
C GLN A 181 -11.37 -4.05 9.59
N LYS A 182 -12.02 -5.21 9.52
CA LYS A 182 -11.70 -6.38 10.36
C LYS A 182 -10.31 -6.95 10.08
N TRP A 183 -9.89 -6.91 8.82
CA TRP A 183 -8.62 -7.48 8.35
C TRP A 183 -7.56 -6.42 8.03
N GLU A 184 -7.83 -5.15 8.36
CA GLU A 184 -6.93 -4.00 8.14
C GLU A 184 -6.43 -3.86 6.68
N LEU A 185 -7.33 -4.11 5.72
CA LEU A 185 -7.00 -4.16 4.29
C LEU A 185 -7.11 -2.79 3.62
N ASN A 186 -6.04 -2.34 3.00
CA ASN A 186 -6.06 -1.19 2.09
C ASN A 186 -6.53 -1.56 0.69
N TYR A 187 -6.29 -2.79 0.26
CA TYR A 187 -6.57 -3.24 -1.09
C TYR A 187 -7.30 -4.57 -1.08
N ILE A 188 -8.34 -4.68 -1.93
CA ILE A 188 -8.99 -5.95 -2.28
C ILE A 188 -9.00 -6.05 -3.80
N HIS A 189 -8.36 -7.09 -4.32
CA HIS A 189 -8.23 -7.36 -5.75
C HIS A 189 -9.10 -8.57 -6.08
N PHE A 190 -10.06 -8.39 -6.97
CA PHE A 190 -10.98 -9.44 -7.42
C PHE A 190 -10.45 -10.08 -8.71
N SER A 191 -10.85 -11.33 -8.95
CA SER A 191 -10.45 -12.11 -10.14
C SER A 191 -10.84 -11.43 -11.46
N ASN A 192 -11.95 -10.69 -11.47
CA ASN A 192 -12.43 -9.93 -12.64
C ASN A 192 -11.66 -8.62 -12.90
N GLY A 193 -10.51 -8.40 -12.23
CA GLY A 193 -9.70 -7.20 -12.35
C GLY A 193 -10.20 -5.99 -11.55
N THR A 194 -11.34 -6.10 -10.86
CA THR A 194 -11.82 -5.02 -9.97
C THR A 194 -10.86 -4.85 -8.81
N GLN A 195 -10.43 -3.60 -8.56
CA GLN A 195 -9.60 -3.25 -7.42
C GLN A 195 -10.32 -2.23 -6.54
N ILE A 196 -10.42 -2.53 -5.25
CA ILE A 196 -10.95 -1.62 -4.24
C ILE A 196 -9.79 -1.11 -3.40
N GLU A 197 -9.71 0.21 -3.26
CA GLU A 197 -8.78 0.88 -2.35
C GLU A 197 -9.53 1.54 -1.18
N TYR A 198 -9.03 1.36 0.04
CA TYR A 198 -9.47 2.04 1.25
C TYR A 198 -8.38 2.93 1.85
N ASN A 199 -8.76 4.15 2.25
CA ASN A 199 -7.88 5.01 3.04
C ASN A 199 -7.96 4.67 4.55
N CYS A 200 -7.01 5.14 5.35
CA CYS A 200 -6.92 4.77 6.77
C CYS A 200 -8.18 5.14 7.57
N ARG A 201 -8.88 6.23 7.21
CA ARG A 201 -10.14 6.61 7.89
C ARG A 201 -11.27 5.65 7.56
N GLU A 202 -11.28 5.06 6.37
CA GLU A 202 -12.32 4.11 5.98
C GLU A 202 -12.20 2.79 6.74
N ILE A 203 -10.97 2.34 6.98
CA ILE A 203 -10.66 1.09 7.72
C ILE A 203 -10.40 1.30 9.23
N HIS A 204 -10.52 2.53 9.72
CA HIS A 204 -10.26 2.89 11.13
C HIS A 204 -8.83 2.55 11.59
N PHE A 205 -7.86 2.66 10.69
CA PHE A 205 -6.45 2.39 10.99
C PHE A 205 -5.77 3.63 11.57
N ASP A 206 -5.14 3.49 12.74
CA ASP A 206 -4.42 4.57 13.42
C ASP A 206 -2.91 4.53 13.12
N CYS A 207 -2.50 5.33 12.13
CA CYS A 207 -1.08 5.49 11.79
C CYS A 207 -0.23 6.01 12.97
N GLY A 208 -0.80 6.79 13.89
CA GLY A 208 -0.07 7.39 15.01
C GLY A 208 0.23 6.38 16.13
N ALA A 209 -0.62 5.36 16.29
CA ALA A 209 -0.29 4.22 17.13
C ALA A 209 0.91 3.45 16.56
N LEU A 210 0.90 3.21 15.26
CA LEU A 210 1.97 2.49 14.56
C LEU A 210 3.33 3.21 14.69
N ALA A 211 3.33 4.53 14.51
CA ALA A 211 4.52 5.37 14.63
C ALA A 211 5.19 5.31 16.00
N ARG A 212 4.42 5.09 17.07
CA ARG A 212 4.96 4.97 18.43
C ARG A 212 5.66 3.64 18.69
N VAL A 213 5.30 2.58 17.95
CA VAL A 213 5.89 1.24 18.12
C VAL A 213 7.20 1.12 17.33
N GLY A 214 7.27 1.73 16.15
CA GLY A 214 8.51 1.85 15.37
C GLY A 214 9.06 0.54 14.78
N LYS A 215 8.28 -0.56 14.79
CA LYS A 215 8.73 -1.91 14.39
C LYS A 215 7.90 -2.55 13.26
N ASN A 216 6.97 -1.80 12.68
CA ASN A 216 6.04 -2.31 11.69
C ASN A 216 6.15 -1.48 10.41
N MET A 217 5.85 -2.10 9.27
CA MET A 217 5.72 -1.37 8.03
C MET A 217 4.47 -0.49 8.05
N LEU A 218 4.64 0.73 7.56
CA LEU A 218 3.58 1.66 7.23
C LEU A 218 2.74 1.06 6.11
N PRO A 219 1.43 0.88 6.33
CA PRO A 219 0.56 0.45 5.27
C PRO A 219 0.42 1.56 4.21
N PRO A 220 0.02 1.23 2.97
CA PRO A 220 -0.04 2.20 1.87
C PRO A 220 -0.86 3.45 2.18
N CYS A 221 -1.94 3.33 2.96
CA CYS A 221 -2.72 4.52 3.33
C CYS A 221 -1.94 5.46 4.27
N CYS A 222 -1.11 4.93 5.17
CA CYS A 222 -0.26 5.72 6.05
C CYS A 222 0.87 6.39 5.27
N MET A 223 1.47 5.68 4.30
CA MET A 223 2.44 6.26 3.37
C MET A 223 1.87 7.44 2.59
N LYS A 224 0.62 7.35 2.11
CA LYS A 224 -0.07 8.46 1.45
C LYS A 224 -0.27 9.67 2.37
N ILE A 225 -0.54 9.44 3.65
CA ILE A 225 -0.66 10.51 4.65
C ILE A 225 0.72 11.14 4.89
N LYS A 226 1.78 10.34 5.05
CA LYS A 226 3.16 10.80 5.25
C LYS A 226 3.64 11.67 4.07
N ASN A 227 3.52 11.15 2.85
CA ASN A 227 3.94 11.86 1.63
C ASN A 227 3.25 13.22 1.42
N LYS A 228 2.08 13.45 2.04
CA LYS A 228 1.39 14.75 1.98
C LYS A 228 2.24 15.89 2.56
N MET A 229 3.17 15.59 3.46
CA MET A 229 4.14 16.57 3.99
C MET A 229 5.01 17.13 2.87
N LEU A 230 5.65 16.25 2.10
CA LEU A 230 6.48 16.64 0.95
C LEU A 230 5.66 17.40 -0.10
N ASN A 231 4.41 16.99 -0.37
CA ASN A 231 3.55 17.71 -1.32
C ASN A 231 3.28 19.14 -0.89
N THR A 232 3.07 19.34 0.41
CA THR A 232 2.78 20.67 0.94
C THR A 232 4.02 21.55 0.91
N ILE A 233 5.19 21.00 1.26
CA ILE A 233 6.46 21.74 1.17
C ILE A 233 6.80 22.06 -0.28
N ASP A 234 6.69 21.11 -1.19
CA ASP A 234 6.91 21.32 -2.62
C ASP A 234 6.00 22.43 -3.17
N LEU A 235 4.71 22.42 -2.82
CA LEU A 235 3.75 23.43 -3.23
C LEU A 235 4.16 24.84 -2.77
N ILE A 236 4.49 25.00 -1.48
CA ILE A 236 4.91 26.29 -0.92
C ILE A 236 6.24 26.74 -1.53
N SER A 237 7.18 25.82 -1.70
CA SER A 237 8.49 26.08 -2.28
C SER A 237 8.41 26.54 -3.72
N LYS A 238 7.58 25.88 -4.55
CA LYS A 238 7.37 26.26 -5.96
C LYS A 238 6.76 27.65 -6.09
N GLU A 239 5.72 27.94 -5.31
CA GLU A 239 5.04 29.24 -5.36
C GLU A 239 5.95 30.40 -4.97
N HIS A 240 6.80 30.19 -3.97
CA HIS A 240 7.69 31.23 -3.47
C HIS A 240 9.13 31.14 -4.00
N ARG A 241 9.40 30.23 -4.94
CA ARG A 241 10.72 29.98 -5.52
C ARG A 241 11.79 29.73 -4.45
N ILE A 242 11.47 28.85 -3.51
CA ILE A 242 12.40 28.41 -2.47
C ILE A 242 13.09 27.13 -2.97
N PRO A 243 14.42 27.10 -3.11
CA PRO A 243 15.13 25.85 -3.36
C PRO A 243 15.11 25.00 -2.10
N TYR A 244 14.79 23.73 -2.27
CA TYR A 244 14.90 22.70 -1.24
C TYR A 244 15.30 21.39 -1.92
N GLU A 245 15.83 20.43 -1.16
CA GLU A 245 16.12 19.09 -1.66
C GLU A 245 15.83 18.05 -0.56
N ILE A 246 15.26 16.90 -0.94
CA ILE A 246 15.09 15.80 0.02
C ILE A 246 16.43 15.22 0.42
N SER A 247 16.52 14.67 1.64
CA SER A 247 17.76 14.15 2.18
C SER A 247 17.53 12.90 3.02
N CYS A 248 18.60 12.40 3.63
CA CYS A 248 18.57 11.33 4.62
C CYS A 248 17.72 10.10 4.20
N GLY A 249 16.83 9.62 5.08
CA GLY A 249 15.98 8.45 4.86
C GLY A 249 14.98 8.65 3.73
N THR A 250 14.47 9.87 3.57
CA THR A 250 13.58 10.25 2.47
C THR A 250 14.24 10.10 1.10
N LEU A 251 15.49 10.56 0.95
CA LEU A 251 16.26 10.37 -0.28
C LEU A 251 16.50 8.89 -0.57
N LEU A 252 16.86 8.12 0.46
CA LEU A 252 17.09 6.68 0.33
C LEU A 252 15.82 5.94 -0.11
N GLY A 253 14.69 6.26 0.52
CA GLY A 253 13.38 5.71 0.13
C GLY A 253 13.06 6.03 -1.33
N ALA A 254 13.21 7.30 -1.73
CA ALA A 254 12.91 7.74 -3.09
C ALA A 254 13.69 6.93 -4.14
N LEU A 255 14.95 6.61 -3.85
CA LEU A 255 15.82 5.84 -4.75
C LEU A 255 15.48 4.35 -4.79
N LYS A 256 15.15 3.75 -3.64
CA LYS A 256 14.86 2.32 -3.55
C LYS A 256 13.45 1.97 -4.03
N PHE A 257 12.47 2.75 -3.61
CA PHE A 257 11.05 2.40 -3.70
C PHE A 257 10.24 3.36 -4.56
N LYS A 258 10.83 4.49 -5.00
CA LYS A 258 10.09 5.60 -5.61
C LYS A 258 8.98 6.13 -4.68
N GLU A 259 9.20 5.98 -3.37
CA GLU A 259 8.28 6.21 -2.25
C GLU A 259 9.14 6.54 -1.01
N GLY A 260 8.56 6.91 0.14
CA GLY A 260 9.31 6.90 1.40
C GLY A 260 9.68 5.48 1.83
N LEU A 261 10.66 5.33 2.73
CA LEU A 261 10.91 4.05 3.39
C LEU A 261 9.67 3.62 4.19
N PRO A 262 9.17 2.37 4.02
CA PRO A 262 7.92 1.97 4.65
C PRO A 262 8.04 1.72 6.15
N TRP A 263 9.23 1.61 6.72
CA TRP A 263 9.43 1.51 8.18
C TRP A 263 9.90 2.83 8.82
N ASP A 264 9.82 3.92 8.07
CA ASP A 264 10.35 5.22 8.47
C ASP A 264 9.21 6.19 8.75
N PHE A 265 9.25 6.84 9.91
CA PHE A 265 8.10 7.59 10.46
C PHE A 265 8.27 9.11 10.37
N ASP A 266 9.43 9.54 9.91
CA ASP A 266 9.74 10.91 9.56
C ASP A 266 10.12 11.04 8.07
N ASP A 267 10.31 12.28 7.66
CA ASP A 267 10.91 12.65 6.39
C ASP A 267 11.88 13.82 6.59
N ASP A 268 12.96 13.85 5.81
CA ASP A 268 14.01 14.87 5.88
C ASP A 268 14.13 15.63 4.57
N ALA A 269 14.32 16.95 4.68
CA ALA A 269 14.73 17.78 3.57
C ALA A 269 15.61 18.95 4.02
N TYR A 270 16.44 19.44 3.11
CA TYR A 270 17.25 20.64 3.31
C TYR A 270 16.61 21.85 2.66
N TYR A 271 16.78 23.00 3.31
CA TYR A 271 16.47 24.32 2.76
C TYR A 271 17.56 25.31 3.15
N ARG A 272 17.53 26.53 2.60
CA ARG A 272 18.49 27.58 2.99
C ARG A 272 17.98 28.35 4.20
N ASN A 273 18.85 28.57 5.18
CA ASN A 273 18.58 29.42 6.35
C ASN A 273 18.07 30.81 5.98
N LEU A 274 18.49 31.34 4.82
CA LEU A 274 18.01 32.62 4.30
C LEU A 274 16.53 32.62 3.94
N ASP A 275 15.93 31.47 3.59
CA ASP A 275 14.54 31.36 3.12
C ASP A 275 13.52 31.05 4.24
N VAL A 276 13.99 30.82 5.47
CA VAL A 276 13.16 30.45 6.64
C VAL A 276 11.96 31.37 6.85
N PHE A 277 12.14 32.68 6.62
CA PHE A 277 11.12 33.69 6.89
C PHE A 277 9.92 33.54 5.95
N ILE A 278 10.13 32.96 4.76
CA ILE A 278 9.07 32.69 3.79
C ILE A 278 8.19 31.54 4.29
N PHE A 279 8.81 30.49 4.83
CA PHE A 279 8.08 29.42 5.51
C PHE A 279 7.33 29.97 6.73
N MET A 280 7.96 30.81 7.56
CA MET A 280 7.31 31.44 8.72
C MET A 280 6.07 32.24 8.32
N LYS A 281 6.15 33.05 7.27
CA LYS A 281 5.01 33.81 6.72
C LYS A 281 3.88 32.88 6.22
N ASN A 282 4.22 31.69 5.74
CA ASN A 282 3.26 30.70 5.25
C ASN A 282 2.78 29.70 6.30
N LYS A 283 3.13 29.86 7.58
CA LYS A 283 2.72 28.98 8.69
C LYS A 283 1.22 28.67 8.70
N GLN A 284 0.37 29.70 8.59
CA GLN A 284 -1.08 29.53 8.63
C GLN A 284 -1.61 28.78 7.40
N ARG A 285 -0.95 28.92 6.25
CA ARG A 285 -1.31 28.20 5.03
C ARG A 285 -0.92 26.72 5.13
N MET A 286 0.27 26.42 5.63
CA MET A 286 0.70 25.05 5.91
C MET A 286 -0.26 24.34 6.89
N ARG A 287 -0.73 25.06 7.94
CA ARG A 287 -1.79 24.57 8.85
C ARG A 287 -3.09 24.21 8.15
N ARG A 288 -3.57 25.06 7.24
CA ARG A 288 -4.77 24.77 6.44
C ARG A 288 -4.59 23.56 5.51
N LEU A 289 -3.36 23.29 5.07
CA LEU A 289 -3.03 22.12 4.24
C LEU A 289 -2.80 20.84 5.06
N GLY A 290 -2.80 20.94 6.40
CA GLY A 290 -2.72 19.82 7.33
C GLY A 290 -1.37 19.63 8.01
N LEU A 291 -0.49 20.64 7.98
CA LEU A 291 0.81 20.62 8.64
C LEU A 291 0.89 21.54 9.85
N SER A 292 1.61 21.14 10.88
CA SER A 292 1.84 21.94 12.08
C SER A 292 3.33 22.23 12.26
N PRO A 293 3.87 23.25 11.54
CA PRO A 293 5.27 23.61 11.62
C PRO A 293 5.58 24.36 12.93
N GLN A 294 6.68 23.97 13.54
CA GLN A 294 7.34 24.57 14.69
C GLN A 294 8.73 25.01 14.27
N TYR A 295 9.12 26.22 14.65
CA TYR A 295 10.38 26.82 14.22
C TYR A 295 11.29 26.87 15.42
N SER A 296 12.54 26.48 15.22
CA SER A 296 13.52 26.44 16.29
C SER A 296 14.89 26.80 15.75
N ASP A 297 15.72 27.30 16.66
CA ASP A 297 17.12 27.66 16.41
C ASP A 297 17.97 26.64 17.16
N GLU A 298 18.62 25.73 16.43
CA GLU A 298 19.60 24.80 17.01
C GLU A 298 21.02 25.15 16.54
N LYS A 299 22.02 24.75 17.32
CA LYS A 299 23.41 24.80 16.83
C LYS A 299 23.53 23.75 15.72
N SER A 300 24.05 24.16 14.56
CA SER A 300 24.28 23.25 13.44
C SER A 300 25.18 22.09 13.88
N GLN A 301 24.80 20.86 13.54
CA GLN A 301 25.63 19.67 13.79
C GLN A 301 26.95 19.71 13.00
N PHE A 302 26.99 20.41 11.86
CA PHE A 302 28.16 20.50 10.98
C PHE A 302 29.03 21.73 11.25
N ASP A 303 28.49 22.74 11.93
CA ASP A 303 29.22 23.94 12.34
C ASP A 303 28.70 24.44 13.70
N PRO A 304 29.35 24.07 14.81
CA PRO A 304 28.92 24.46 16.15
C PRO A 304 28.86 25.99 16.39
N SER A 305 29.47 26.78 15.51
CA SER A 305 29.45 28.25 15.53
C SER A 305 28.25 28.86 14.78
N ALA A 306 27.59 28.06 13.91
CA ALA A 306 26.40 28.46 13.17
C ALA A 306 25.12 28.01 13.88
N LYS A 307 24.12 28.90 13.97
CA LYS A 307 22.75 28.50 14.31
C LYS A 307 22.03 28.08 13.02
N SER A 308 21.69 26.80 12.93
CA SER A 308 20.79 26.31 11.89
C SER A 308 19.36 26.55 12.33
N LYS A 309 18.60 27.24 11.48
CA LYS A 309 17.16 27.38 11.69
C LYS A 309 16.52 26.11 11.15
N TYR A 310 15.81 25.37 11.97
CA TYR A 310 15.11 24.18 11.49
C TYR A 310 13.62 24.33 11.72
N ILE A 311 12.86 23.63 10.87
CA ILE A 311 11.40 23.59 10.97
C ILE A 311 11.03 22.14 11.24
N TYR A 312 10.54 21.90 12.45
CA TYR A 312 9.93 20.64 12.83
C TYR A 312 8.46 20.64 12.44
N ILE A 313 8.05 19.72 11.60
CA ILE A 313 6.71 19.70 11.01
C ILE A 313 5.98 18.45 11.48
N ASN A 314 4.85 18.63 12.15
CA ASN A 314 3.96 17.52 12.48
C ASN A 314 2.83 17.43 11.45
N ALA A 315 2.45 16.22 11.05
CA ALA A 315 1.32 15.98 10.17
C ALA A 315 0.27 15.04 10.80
N GLN A 316 -0.83 14.84 10.07
CA GLN A 316 -1.82 13.84 10.46
C GLN A 316 -1.16 12.45 10.59
N GLY A 317 -1.59 11.66 11.57
CA GLY A 317 -1.05 10.31 11.78
C GLY A 317 0.24 10.25 12.59
N GLY A 318 0.67 11.36 13.20
CA GLY A 318 1.86 11.38 14.05
C GLY A 318 3.18 11.41 13.28
N PHE A 319 3.13 11.59 11.96
CA PHE A 319 4.32 11.71 11.12
C PHE A 319 5.01 13.05 11.29
N LEU A 320 6.33 13.00 11.18
CA LEU A 320 7.21 14.14 11.39
C LEU A 320 7.96 14.46 10.10
N MET A 321 8.33 15.72 9.94
CA MET A 321 9.27 16.11 8.92
C MET A 321 10.23 17.14 9.48
N ASP A 322 11.51 16.89 9.27
CA ASP A 322 12.58 17.81 9.60
C ASP A 322 13.02 18.56 8.35
N LEU A 323 12.75 19.86 8.34
CA LEU A 323 13.28 20.77 7.34
C LEU A 323 14.54 21.44 7.91
N TRP A 324 15.69 20.93 7.52
CA TRP A 324 17.00 21.30 8.02
C TRP A 324 17.55 22.53 7.28
N GLY A 325 17.80 23.61 8.01
CA GLY A 325 18.31 24.85 7.43
C GLY A 325 19.84 24.85 7.32
N LEU A 326 20.32 25.04 6.11
CA LEU A 326 21.74 25.10 5.78
C LEU A 326 22.13 26.50 5.30
N LYS A 327 23.42 26.84 5.35
CA LYS A 327 23.93 28.08 4.75
C LYS A 327 23.66 28.09 3.23
N ASP A 328 23.97 26.98 2.58
CA ASP A 328 23.73 26.69 1.18
C ASP A 328 23.35 25.21 1.03
N LEU A 329 22.60 24.85 -0.03
CA LEU A 329 22.28 23.46 -0.30
C LEU A 329 23.50 22.69 -0.83
N PRO A 330 23.63 21.38 -0.53
CA PRO A 330 24.64 20.51 -1.10
C PRO A 330 24.74 20.57 -2.63
N SER A 331 23.61 20.75 -3.31
CA SER A 331 23.56 20.89 -4.78
C SER A 331 23.90 22.28 -5.32
N LYS A 332 24.36 23.24 -4.51
CA LYS A 332 24.77 24.55 -5.01
C LYS A 332 25.94 24.40 -5.98
N GLY A 333 25.73 24.82 -7.22
CA GLY A 333 26.78 24.96 -8.21
C GLY A 333 27.70 26.11 -7.85
N ASN A 334 28.98 25.81 -7.69
CA ASN A 334 30.09 26.77 -7.69
C ASN A 334 30.92 26.57 -8.96
N GLU A 335 31.86 27.46 -9.24
CA GLU A 335 32.70 27.38 -10.43
C GLU A 335 33.45 26.04 -10.53
N GLU A 336 33.97 25.52 -9.42
CA GLU A 336 34.66 24.22 -9.35
C GLU A 336 33.76 23.03 -9.73
N ASN A 337 32.49 23.03 -9.31
CA ASN A 337 31.55 21.94 -9.57
C ASN A 337 30.82 22.10 -10.91
N LEU A 338 30.73 23.32 -11.45
CA LEU A 338 30.04 23.61 -12.71
C LEU A 338 30.96 23.55 -13.92
N SER A 339 32.21 24.01 -13.82
CA SER A 339 33.18 24.04 -14.92
C SER A 339 33.46 22.68 -15.58
N PRO A 340 33.50 21.53 -14.85
CA PRO A 340 33.70 20.24 -15.49
C PRO A 340 32.42 19.67 -16.16
N LEU A 341 31.26 20.33 -16.01
CA LEU A 341 30.02 19.85 -16.60
C LEU A 341 29.86 20.36 -18.04
N PRO A 342 29.29 19.56 -18.95
CA PRO A 342 28.93 20.03 -20.29
C PRO A 342 28.01 21.25 -20.24
N GLU A 343 28.21 22.22 -21.13
CA GLU A 343 27.44 23.49 -21.15
C GLU A 343 25.93 23.29 -21.30
N ASN A 344 25.51 22.18 -21.90
CA ASN A 344 24.12 21.79 -22.13
C ASN A 344 23.45 21.15 -20.91
N ILE A 345 24.18 20.87 -19.83
CA ILE A 345 23.57 20.50 -18.55
C ILE A 345 22.75 21.67 -18.03
N VAL A 346 21.62 21.37 -17.41
CA VAL A 346 20.71 22.36 -16.83
C VAL A 346 20.92 22.39 -15.32
N CYS A 347 21.03 23.59 -14.76
CA CYS A 347 20.85 23.83 -13.33
C CYS A 347 19.59 24.67 -13.10
N PHE A 348 19.16 24.74 -11.84
CA PHE A 348 17.94 25.42 -11.46
C PHE A 348 18.25 26.66 -10.63
N GLN A 349 17.93 27.83 -11.17
CA GLN A 349 17.94 29.08 -10.41
C GLN A 349 16.79 29.05 -9.40
N HIS A 350 17.09 29.33 -8.14
CA HIS A 350 16.15 29.18 -7.02
C HIS A 350 15.49 27.79 -6.91
N GLY A 351 16.07 26.76 -7.53
CA GLY A 351 15.52 25.41 -7.52
C GLY A 351 14.34 25.15 -8.46
N HIS A 352 13.87 26.13 -9.24
CA HIS A 352 12.67 25.99 -10.08
C HIS A 352 12.80 26.49 -11.52
N ILE A 353 13.78 27.36 -11.83
CA ILE A 353 13.96 27.91 -13.19
C ILE A 353 15.17 27.24 -13.84
N ALA A 354 14.93 26.41 -14.85
CA ALA A 354 15.96 25.76 -15.64
C ALA A 354 16.85 26.78 -16.38
N MET A 355 18.16 26.61 -16.28
CA MET A 355 19.18 27.41 -16.95
C MET A 355 20.35 26.52 -17.38
N PRO A 356 20.87 26.65 -18.61
CA PRO A 356 22.10 25.96 -19.01
C PRO A 356 23.29 26.34 -18.11
N VAL A 357 24.15 25.38 -17.79
CA VAL A 357 25.34 25.59 -16.95
C VAL A 357 26.29 26.60 -17.60
N GLY A 358 26.45 26.59 -18.93
CA GLY A 358 27.25 27.61 -19.63
C GLY A 358 26.73 29.04 -19.41
N LEU A 359 25.41 29.22 -19.40
CA LEU A 359 24.79 30.50 -19.07
C LEU A 359 25.01 30.86 -17.60
N ALA A 360 24.89 29.90 -16.68
CA ALA A 360 25.17 30.13 -15.25
C ALA A 360 26.63 30.54 -14.99
N LEU A 361 27.59 29.88 -15.65
CA LEU A 361 29.02 30.19 -15.57
C LEU A 361 29.34 31.58 -16.14
N SER A 362 28.77 31.93 -17.30
CA SER A 362 28.96 33.26 -17.90
C SER A 362 28.39 34.41 -17.06
N ILE A 363 27.28 34.17 -16.33
CA ILE A 363 26.75 35.12 -15.36
C ILE A 363 27.72 35.26 -14.18
N HIS A 364 28.31 34.17 -13.71
CA HIS A 364 29.26 34.18 -12.60
C HIS A 364 30.55 34.94 -12.95
N SER A 365 31.12 34.69 -14.13
CA SER A 365 32.37 35.31 -14.58
C SER A 365 32.24 36.81 -14.89
N ASN A 366 31.12 37.22 -15.52
CA ASN A 366 30.89 38.62 -15.88
C ASN A 366 30.48 39.54 -14.71
N MET A 367 29.94 38.98 -13.60
CA MET A 367 29.52 39.77 -12.44
C MET A 367 30.68 40.24 -11.54
N SER A 368 31.90 39.73 -11.72
CA SER A 368 33.08 40.28 -11.04
C SER A 368 33.36 41.74 -11.45
N ALA A 369 32.90 42.16 -12.63
CA ALA A 369 33.15 43.49 -13.19
C ALA A 369 32.01 44.52 -12.98
N TYR A 370 30.78 44.08 -12.68
CA TYR A 370 29.60 44.97 -12.63
C TYR A 370 28.61 44.54 -11.53
N MET A 371 28.47 45.38 -10.50
CA MET A 371 27.52 45.34 -9.37
C MET A 371 27.88 44.63 -8.06
N LYS A 372 28.29 45.46 -7.07
CA LYS A 372 28.26 45.20 -5.61
C LYS A 372 26.86 45.20 -4.98
N ARG A 373 25.75 45.07 -5.73
CA ARG A 373 24.38 45.30 -5.19
C ARG A 373 23.35 44.19 -5.40
N THR A 374 23.64 43.17 -6.20
CA THR A 374 22.76 42.01 -6.35
C THR A 374 23.61 40.74 -6.25
N HIS A 375 23.40 39.96 -5.18
CA HIS A 375 24.07 38.66 -5.07
C HIS A 375 23.67 37.80 -6.26
N PRO A 376 24.63 37.19 -6.99
CA PRO A 376 24.30 36.30 -8.10
C PRO A 376 23.39 35.20 -7.59
N THR A 377 22.29 35.01 -8.30
CA THR A 377 21.32 33.98 -7.95
C THR A 377 21.96 32.61 -8.06
N PRO A 378 22.02 31.83 -6.96
CA PRO A 378 22.69 30.54 -6.98
C PRO A 378 21.98 29.57 -7.92
N CYS A 379 22.79 28.90 -8.73
CA CYS A 379 22.45 27.82 -9.65
C CYS A 379 22.56 26.50 -8.88
N TYR A 380 21.49 25.70 -8.83
CA TYR A 380 21.48 24.42 -8.11
C TYR A 380 21.38 23.26 -9.10
N LEU A 381 22.28 22.30 -8.99
CA LEU A 381 22.22 21.05 -9.74
C LEU A 381 21.27 20.11 -8.99
N LEU A 382 19.98 20.22 -9.28
CA LEU A 382 18.97 19.36 -8.66
C LEU A 382 18.55 18.28 -9.65
N SER A 383 18.38 17.07 -9.14
CA SER A 383 17.70 16.00 -9.85
C SER A 383 16.29 15.85 -9.31
N MET A 384 15.34 15.50 -10.17
CA MET A 384 13.98 15.19 -9.74
C MET A 384 13.88 13.69 -9.49
N VAL A 385 13.45 13.31 -8.29
CA VAL A 385 13.19 11.91 -7.93
C VAL A 385 11.74 11.73 -7.54
N ARG A 386 11.23 10.51 -7.74
CA ARG A 386 9.84 10.18 -7.47
C ARG A 386 9.67 9.77 -6.00
N VAL A 387 8.70 10.38 -5.32
CA VAL A 387 8.20 9.97 -4.01
C VAL A 387 6.68 9.88 -4.09
N GLY A 388 6.18 8.64 -4.18
CA GLY A 388 4.77 8.35 -4.40
C GLY A 388 4.30 8.86 -5.76
N ILE A 389 3.38 9.83 -5.77
CA ILE A 389 2.87 10.45 -7.00
C ILE A 389 3.63 11.71 -7.41
N ASN A 390 4.60 12.17 -6.62
CA ASN A 390 5.23 13.47 -6.81
C ASN A 390 6.66 13.31 -7.29
N TRP A 391 7.09 14.30 -8.07
CA TRP A 391 8.49 14.52 -8.38
C TRP A 391 8.99 15.64 -7.48
N VAL A 392 9.95 15.32 -6.62
CA VAL A 392 10.54 16.26 -5.66
C VAL A 392 12.03 16.48 -5.97
N PRO A 393 12.60 17.65 -5.68
CA PRO A 393 14.00 17.90 -5.90
C PRO A 393 14.87 17.09 -4.92
N ALA A 394 16.00 16.61 -5.42
CA ALA A 394 17.01 15.83 -4.72
C ALA A 394 18.41 16.28 -5.19
N PRO A 395 19.49 15.83 -4.51
CA PRO A 395 20.85 16.09 -4.94
C PRO A 395 21.10 15.66 -6.39
N TRP A 396 22.02 16.32 -7.09
CA TRP A 396 22.25 16.14 -8.54
C TRP A 396 22.53 14.68 -8.92
N ASN A 397 23.33 13.98 -8.11
CA ASN A 397 23.59 12.55 -8.23
C ASN A 397 23.05 11.89 -6.95
N PRO A 398 21.74 11.61 -6.90
CA PRO A 398 21.10 11.19 -5.67
C PRO A 398 21.61 9.81 -5.22
N GLY A 399 21.95 8.92 -6.17
CA GLY A 399 22.59 7.64 -5.89
C GLY A 399 23.96 7.80 -5.20
N ARG A 400 24.85 8.63 -5.76
CA ARG A 400 26.15 8.92 -5.14
C ARG A 400 25.98 9.59 -3.78
N ALA A 401 25.05 10.53 -3.65
CA ALA A 401 24.76 11.19 -2.37
C ALA A 401 24.31 10.19 -1.29
N ALA A 402 23.47 9.21 -1.65
CA ALA A 402 23.07 8.13 -0.76
C ALA A 402 24.25 7.21 -0.40
N ILE A 403 25.09 6.81 -1.38
CA ILE A 403 26.28 5.96 -1.14
C ILE A 403 27.27 6.65 -0.20
N VAL A 404 27.56 7.92 -0.42
CA VAL A 404 28.49 8.68 0.42
C VAL A 404 27.98 8.76 1.87
N LYS A 405 26.67 8.85 2.07
CA LYS A 405 26.08 8.94 3.40
C LYS A 405 25.93 7.59 4.11
N TYR A 406 25.57 6.53 3.38
CA TYR A 406 25.16 5.25 3.97
C TYR A 406 26.08 4.07 3.62
N GLY A 407 27.09 4.27 2.78
CA GLY A 407 28.01 3.23 2.32
C GLY A 407 27.52 2.45 1.11
N GLU A 408 28.38 1.56 0.60
CA GLU A 408 28.16 0.81 -0.65
C GLU A 408 27.06 -0.26 -0.55
N ASN A 409 26.73 -0.70 0.67
CA ASN A 409 25.68 -1.69 0.94
C ASN A 409 24.30 -1.08 1.20
N LEU A 410 24.09 0.20 0.85
CA LEU A 410 22.87 0.95 1.19
C LEU A 410 21.57 0.30 0.69
N PHE A 411 21.60 -0.63 -0.27
CA PHE A 411 20.42 -1.28 -0.83
C PHE A 411 19.83 -2.42 0.03
N ARG A 412 20.45 -2.80 1.15
CA ARG A 412 19.93 -3.83 2.09
C ARG A 412 18.70 -3.35 2.90
N HIS A 413 17.87 -4.28 3.42
CA HIS A 413 16.74 -3.96 4.32
C HIS A 413 17.21 -3.73 5.77
N GLU A 414 17.80 -2.58 6.03
CA GLU A 414 18.32 -2.22 7.36
C GLU A 414 17.84 -0.81 7.81
N PRO A 415 17.73 -0.55 9.13
CA PRO A 415 17.40 0.76 9.64
C PRO A 415 18.59 1.71 9.41
N HIS A 416 18.47 2.53 8.36
CA HIS A 416 19.53 3.36 7.81
C HIS A 416 20.11 4.41 8.78
N TRP A 417 19.34 4.86 9.79
CA TRP A 417 19.75 5.88 10.76
C TRP A 417 20.71 5.36 11.85
N ARG A 418 20.99 4.05 11.91
CA ARG A 418 21.95 3.45 12.84
C ARG A 418 23.25 2.97 12.20
N TYR A 419 23.39 3.13 10.88
CA TYR A 419 24.59 2.65 10.18
C TYR A 419 25.74 3.65 10.32
N SER A 420 26.58 3.46 11.35
CA SER A 420 27.92 4.07 11.47
C SER A 420 29.04 3.09 11.07
N GLY A 421 28.68 1.97 10.44
CA GLY A 421 29.63 0.95 9.96
C GLY A 421 30.10 -0.09 10.98
N ALA A 422 29.59 -0.09 12.22
CA ALA A 422 30.11 -0.96 13.29
C ALA A 422 29.16 -2.06 13.80
N ASP A 423 27.83 -1.92 13.73
CA ASP A 423 26.92 -2.81 14.46
C ASP A 423 25.83 -3.42 13.55
N TYR A 424 25.90 -4.74 13.37
CA TYR A 424 24.79 -5.53 12.82
C TYR A 424 23.66 -5.59 13.86
N ILE A 425 22.63 -4.77 13.68
CA ILE A 425 21.45 -4.78 14.54
C ILE A 425 20.37 -5.65 13.90
N LYS A 426 20.18 -6.86 14.45
CA LYS A 426 19.02 -7.69 14.16
C LYS A 426 17.75 -6.92 14.52
N TRP A 427 16.76 -6.88 13.62
CA TRP A 427 15.47 -6.25 13.91
C TRP A 427 14.88 -6.86 15.19
N PRO A 428 14.34 -6.04 16.11
CA PRO A 428 13.70 -6.57 17.31
C PRO A 428 12.44 -7.35 16.92
N ASN A 429 12.18 -8.47 17.60
CA ASN A 429 10.99 -9.28 17.39
C ASN A 429 9.70 -8.43 17.48
N CYS A 430 8.72 -8.79 16.64
CA CYS A 430 7.44 -8.10 16.60
C CYS A 430 6.69 -8.16 17.94
N SER A 431 5.96 -7.10 18.29
CA SER A 431 5.16 -7.06 19.52
C SER A 431 3.93 -7.97 19.48
N VAL A 432 3.45 -8.28 18.27
CA VAL A 432 2.30 -9.16 18.02
C VAL A 432 2.74 -10.24 17.03
N LEU A 433 2.90 -11.46 17.52
CA LEU A 433 3.30 -12.60 16.69
C LEU A 433 2.23 -12.84 15.60
N GLY A 434 2.67 -12.95 14.34
CA GLY A 434 1.79 -13.20 13.19
C GLY A 434 1.05 -11.98 12.63
N HIS A 435 1.38 -10.75 13.08
CA HIS A 435 0.82 -9.54 12.47
C HIS A 435 1.42 -9.32 11.07
N HIS A 436 0.58 -9.19 10.06
CA HIS A 436 0.96 -9.13 8.63
C HIS A 436 1.84 -7.92 8.21
N THR A 437 2.16 -7.01 9.14
CA THR A 437 3.02 -5.83 8.91
C THR A 437 4.33 -5.90 9.68
N CYS A 438 4.57 -6.99 10.41
CA CYS A 438 5.81 -7.18 11.13
C CYS A 438 6.99 -7.32 10.16
N LEU A 439 8.07 -6.59 10.45
CA LEU A 439 9.26 -6.56 9.59
C LEU A 439 9.99 -7.92 9.53
N ASP A 440 9.89 -8.75 10.57
CA ASP A 440 10.51 -10.07 10.65
C ASP A 440 9.83 -11.14 9.77
N LEU A 441 8.63 -10.86 9.26
CA LEU A 441 7.92 -11.73 8.30
C LEU A 441 8.31 -11.47 6.84
N HIS A 442 9.09 -10.42 6.57
CA HIS A 442 9.55 -10.09 5.22
C HIS A 442 11.01 -10.50 5.03
N PRO A 443 11.38 -11.05 3.86
CA PRO A 443 12.75 -11.44 3.59
C PRO A 443 13.69 -10.23 3.73
N LEU A 444 14.76 -10.44 4.49
CA LEU A 444 15.77 -9.41 4.81
C LEU A 444 16.61 -9.01 3.59
N ASP A 445 16.50 -9.76 2.49
CA ASP A 445 17.12 -9.44 1.20
C ASP A 445 16.05 -9.51 0.09
N GLY A 446 15.56 -8.32 -0.31
CA GLY A 446 14.61 -8.00 -1.39
C GLY A 446 13.85 -9.15 -2.07
N SER A 447 12.53 -9.21 -1.90
CA SER A 447 11.62 -8.73 -2.96
C SER A 447 10.33 -8.13 -2.36
N LEU A 448 10.41 -6.89 -1.85
CA LEU A 448 9.20 -6.12 -1.55
C LEU A 448 8.72 -5.43 -2.82
N SER A 449 7.91 -6.13 -3.60
CA SER A 449 7.14 -5.54 -4.69
C SER A 449 5.98 -4.73 -4.11
N PHE A 450 6.22 -3.45 -3.80
CA PHE A 450 5.14 -2.48 -3.55
C PHE A 450 4.86 -1.70 -4.84
N ILE A 451 4.08 -2.31 -5.74
CA ILE A 451 3.28 -1.60 -6.74
C ILE A 451 1.83 -2.08 -6.58
#